data_AF-A0A8U0HUI5-F1
#
_entry.id   AF-A0A8U0HUI5-F1
#
_cell.length_a   1.000
_cell.length_b   1.000
_cell.length_c   1.000
_cell.angle_alpha   90.00
_cell.angle_beta   90.00
_cell.angle_gamma   90.00
#
_symmetry.space_group_name_H-M   'P 1'
#
loop_
_entity.id
_entity.type
_entity.pdbx_description
1 polymer ?
#
loop_
_entity_poly.entity_id
_entity_poly.type
_entity_poly.pdbx_seq_one_letter_code
_entity_poly.pdbx_strand_id
1 'polypeptide(L)' 'MSTTPTWNDPNDCPFCGSELRNPGAGFIDHIHENPDCEDGFETWRSNINDDICAGWSG' A
#
# COMPACT_ATOMS: atom_id res chain seq x y z
N MET A 1 -18.16 -0.44 2.71
CA MET A 1 -17.32 -1.20 3.64
C MET A 1 -15.89 -0.78 3.36
N SER A 2 -15.19 -0.15 4.31
CA SER A 2 -13.79 0.21 4.11
C SER A 2 -12.95 -1.04 4.32
N THR A 3 -12.56 -1.70 3.23
CA THR A 3 -11.57 -2.79 3.28
C THR A 3 -10.23 -2.14 3.56
N THR A 4 -9.84 -2.08 4.83
CA THR A 4 -8.47 -1.75 5.21
C THR A 4 -7.54 -2.79 4.57
N PRO A 5 -6.52 -2.38 3.78
CA PRO A 5 -5.58 -3.31 3.19
C PRO A 5 -4.80 -4.00 4.33
N THR A 6 -5.13 -5.25 4.61
CA THR A 6 -4.41 -6.05 5.59
C THR A 6 -3.13 -6.55 4.94
N TRP A 7 -1.99 -5.94 5.28
CA TRP A 7 -0.66 -6.51 5.06
C TRP A 7 -0.53 -7.76 5.92
N ASN A 8 -1.10 -8.87 5.44
CA ASN A 8 -1.11 -10.14 6.17
C ASN A 8 0.09 -11.00 5.76
N ASP A 9 0.52 -10.89 4.50
CA ASP A 9 1.75 -11.48 3.99
C ASP A 9 2.64 -10.37 3.41
N PRO A 10 3.91 -10.25 3.84
CA PRO A 10 4.83 -9.26 3.29
C PRO A 10 5.16 -9.55 1.81
N ASN A 11 4.93 -10.77 1.33
CA ASN A 11 5.20 -11.15 -0.05
C ASN A 11 4.01 -10.94 -0.97
N ASP A 12 2.87 -10.45 -0.50
CA ASP A 12 1.70 -10.20 -1.35
C ASP A 12 1.41 -8.72 -1.49
N CYS A 13 0.99 -8.30 -2.68
CA CYS A 13 0.50 -6.96 -2.90
C CYS A 13 -0.81 -6.77 -2.13
N PRO A 14 -0.91 -5.78 -1.23
CA PRO A 14 -2.09 -5.60 -0.37
C PRO A 14 -3.30 -5.02 -1.12
N PHE A 15 -3.11 -4.58 -2.36
CA PHE A 15 -4.14 -3.96 -3.19
C PHE A 15 -4.81 -4.97 -4.12
N CYS A 16 -4.00 -5.78 -4.81
CA CYS A 16 -4.50 -6.77 -5.77
C CYS A 16 -4.34 -8.23 -5.31
N GLY A 17 -3.56 -8.50 -4.26
CA GLY A 17 -3.27 -9.85 -3.76
C GLY A 17 -2.27 -10.65 -4.61
N SER A 18 -1.51 -10.00 -5.49
CA SER A 18 -0.50 -10.68 -6.32
C SER A 18 0.78 -10.96 -5.55
N GLU A 19 1.37 -12.12 -5.77
CA GLU A 19 2.66 -12.49 -5.19
C GLU A 19 3.77 -11.56 -5.73
N LEU A 20 4.46 -10.92 -4.81
CA LEU A 20 5.59 -10.05 -5.03
C LEU A 20 6.87 -10.86 -4.91
N ARG A 21 7.74 -10.70 -5.89
CA ARG A 21 9.05 -11.38 -5.88
C ARG A 21 9.96 -10.94 -4.74
N ASN A 22 9.74 -9.73 -4.20
CA ASN A 22 10.46 -9.25 -3.03
C ASN A 22 9.64 -8.18 -2.30
N PRO A 23 9.41 -8.30 -0.98
CA PRO A 23 8.84 -7.22 -0.17
C PRO A 23 9.70 -5.96 -0.30
N GLY A 24 9.14 -4.89 -0.86
CA GLY A 24 9.85 -3.62 -1.10
C GLY A 24 10.14 -3.36 -2.57
N ALA A 25 11.29 -3.79 -3.09
CA ALA A 25 11.67 -3.49 -4.48
C ALA A 25 10.70 -4.13 -5.49
N GLY A 26 10.23 -5.35 -5.23
CA GLY A 26 9.22 -6.01 -6.06
C GLY A 26 7.84 -5.36 -5.93
N PHE A 27 7.53 -4.76 -4.79
CA PHE A 27 6.30 -3.96 -4.62
C PHE A 27 6.35 -2.68 -5.47
N ILE A 28 7.46 -1.93 -5.42
CA ILE A 28 7.62 -0.68 -6.19
C ILE A 28 7.59 -0.95 -7.70
N ASP A 29 8.22 -2.03 -8.15
CA ASP A 29 8.14 -2.48 -9.54
C ASP A 29 6.70 -2.83 -9.93
N HIS A 30 6.02 -3.61 -9.09
CA HIS A 30 4.64 -4.04 -9.32
C HIS A 30 3.65 -2.88 -9.41
N ILE A 31 3.75 -1.84 -8.57
CA ILE A 31 2.85 -0.69 -8.64
C ILE A 31 3.08 0.14 -9.92
N HIS A 32 4.32 0.28 -10.38
CA HIS A 32 4.60 1.00 -11.63
C HIS A 32 4.10 0.24 -12.88
N GLU A 33 4.03 -1.09 -12.81
CA GLU A 33 3.45 -1.91 -13.87
C GLU A 33 1.92 -1.98 -13.82
N ASN A 34 1.30 -1.67 -12.66
CA ASN A 34 -0.14 -1.83 -12.42
C ASN A 34 -0.79 -0.51 -11.93
N PRO A 35 -1.43 0.28 -12.82
CA PRO A 35 -1.95 1.59 -12.46
C PRO A 35 -3.02 1.56 -11.36
N ASP A 36 -3.84 0.50 -11.28
CA ASP A 36 -4.80 0.34 -10.17
C ASP A 36 -4.11 0.18 -8.79
N CYS A 37 -2.94 -0.45 -8.75
CA CYS A 37 -2.16 -0.60 -7.52
C CYS A 37 -1.40 0.68 -7.17
N GLU A 38 -0.97 1.45 -8.18
CA GLU A 38 -0.38 2.77 -8.01
C GLU A 38 -1.37 3.75 -7.35
N ASP A 39 -2.60 3.86 -7.89
CA ASP A 39 -3.65 4.75 -7.35
C ASP A 39 -4.03 4.38 -5.92
N GLY A 40 -4.17 3.07 -5.65
CA GLY A 40 -4.39 2.56 -4.30
C GLY A 40 -3.26 2.89 -3.33
N PHE A 41 -2.00 2.81 -3.80
CA PHE A 41 -0.82 3.16 -3.02
C PHE A 41 -0.72 4.66 -2.74
N GLU A 42 -0.97 5.52 -3.74
CA GLU A 42 -0.99 6.97 -3.56
C GLU A 42 -2.08 7.40 -2.59
N THR A 43 -3.28 6.83 -2.72
CA THR A 43 -4.39 7.07 -1.79
C THR A 43 -4.03 6.63 -0.37
N TRP A 44 -3.49 5.42 -0.21
CA TRP A 44 -3.02 4.92 1.08
C TRP A 44 -1.93 5.81 1.68
N ARG A 45 -0.95 6.24 0.86
CA ARG A 45 0.13 7.13 1.28
C ARG A 45 -0.41 8.48 1.71
N SER A 46 -1.38 9.04 0.99
CA SER A 46 -2.05 10.28 1.36
C SER A 46 -2.76 10.14 2.70
N ASN A 47 -3.49 9.03 2.90
CA ASN A 47 -4.18 8.74 4.16
C ASN A 47 -3.20 8.55 5.33
N ILE A 48 -2.08 7.82 5.14
CA ILE A 48 -1.04 7.67 6.17
C ILE A 48 -0.38 9.01 6.46
N ASN A 49 -0.10 9.82 5.45
CA ASN A 49 0.48 11.14 5.65
C ASN A 49 -0.47 12.03 6.46
N ASP A 50 -1.77 11.96 6.18
CA ASP A 50 -2.81 12.65 6.96
C ASP A 50 -2.90 12.11 8.40
N ASP A 51 -2.86 10.79 8.58
CA ASP A 51 -2.95 10.11 9.89
C ASP A 51 -1.70 10.35 10.77
N ILE A 52 -0.50 10.39 10.18
CA ILE A 52 0.74 10.81 10.86
C ILE A 52 0.69 12.29 11.22
N CYS A 53 0.11 13.14 10.36
CA CYS A 53 -0.02 14.57 10.62
C CYS A 53 -1.10 14.89 11.66
N ALA A 54 -2.12 14.03 11.80
CA ALA A 54 -3.21 14.17 12.77
C ALA A 54 -2.91 13.53 14.14
N GLY A 55 -1.93 12.62 14.23
CA GLY A 55 -1.83 11.66 15.33
C GLY A 55 -0.72 11.82 16.37
N TRP A 56 0.18 12.82 16.27
CA TRP A 56 1.14 13.13 17.35
C TRP A 56 0.83 14.47 18.00
N SER A 57 -0.41 14.60 18.48
CA SER A 57 -0.69 15.53 19.59
C SER A 57 -0.35 14.80 20.89
N GLY A 58 0.94 14.72 21.18
CA GLY A 58 1.47 14.43 22.51
C GLY A 58 1.65 15.72 23.28
#